data_AF-C7ZEY4-F1
#
_entry.id   AF-C7ZEY4-F1
#
_cell.length_a   1.000
_cell.length_b   1.000
_cell.length_c   1.000
_cell.angle_alpha   90.00
_cell.angle_beta   90.00
_cell.angle_gamma   90.00
#
_symmetry.space_group_name_H-M   'P 1'
#
loop_
_entity.id
_entity.type
_entity.pdbx_description
1 polymer ?
#
loop_
_entity_poly.entity_id
_entity_poly.type
_entity_poly.pdbx_seq_one_letter_code
_entity_poly.pdbx_strand_id
1 'polypeptide(L)'
;PDCDIFTFKDDNIIPSTLPTDLTRPYLLVNIGSGVSFFQVFDNRRCERITGSSFGGSALCGLLLLLTKARTFDEMLELADKGDNSNVDKLIGDIYGVDYTRIGMKMTAVASTFCKAFSKEPRSQYHLSRIAENDASQTSKPPFSDADICHSLVFALFNNVGQLATLQSRVHDNADIYFTGPYVRGHPLIIRTLCIAVRYYSGGEKRA
;
A
#
# COMPACT_ATOMS: atom_id res chain seq x y z
N PRO A 1 0.70 11.00 25.65
CA PRO A 1 0.02 11.11 24.35
C PRO A 1 -0.74 9.82 24.09
N ASP A 2 -2.07 9.89 24.07
CA ASP A 2 -2.92 8.75 23.79
C ASP A 2 -2.53 8.16 22.43
N CYS A 3 -2.25 6.87 22.41
CA CYS A 3 -1.86 6.15 21.20
C CYS A 3 -3.16 5.81 20.47
N ASP A 4 -3.52 6.59 19.45
CA ASP A 4 -4.71 6.31 18.65
C ASP A 4 -4.48 5.02 17.84
N ILE A 5 -5.03 3.92 18.31
CA ILE A 5 -5.01 2.63 17.63
C ILE A 5 -6.25 2.56 16.76
N PHE A 6 -6.12 2.10 15.53
CA PHE A 6 -7.22 1.95 14.59
C PHE A 6 -7.26 0.51 14.08
N THR A 7 -8.45 0.03 13.73
CA THR A 7 -8.64 -1.21 12.98
C THR A 7 -9.62 -0.98 11.83
N PHE A 8 -9.62 -1.89 10.85
CA PHE A 8 -10.48 -1.79 9.67
C PHE A 8 -11.54 -2.89 9.69
N LYS A 9 -12.79 -2.49 9.85
CA LYS A 9 -13.94 -3.39 9.92
C LYS A 9 -15.05 -2.86 9.00
N ASP A 10 -15.60 -3.75 8.18
CA ASP A 10 -16.73 -3.44 7.28
C ASP A 10 -16.49 -2.18 6.44
N ASP A 11 -15.31 -2.10 5.81
CA ASP A 11 -14.83 -1.00 4.97
C ASP A 11 -14.63 0.37 5.64
N ASN A 12 -14.69 0.40 6.97
CA ASN A 12 -14.54 1.58 7.80
C ASN A 12 -13.33 1.47 8.74
N ILE A 13 -12.63 2.60 8.92
CA ILE A 13 -11.56 2.74 9.93
C ILE A 13 -12.24 3.13 11.25
N ILE A 14 -12.03 2.34 12.29
CA ILE A 14 -12.61 2.57 13.61
C ILE A 14 -11.50 2.63 14.67
N PRO A 15 -11.65 3.44 15.73
CA PRO A 15 -10.77 3.39 16.89
C PRO A 15 -10.76 1.98 17.52
N SER A 16 -9.62 1.59 18.04
CA SER A 16 -9.36 0.31 18.71
C SER A 16 -8.48 0.56 19.93
N THR A 17 -8.30 -0.48 20.75
CA THR A 17 -7.39 -0.47 21.89
C THR A 17 -6.38 -1.62 21.76
N LEU A 18 -5.23 -1.49 22.42
CA LEU A 18 -4.37 -2.65 22.65
C LEU A 18 -5.17 -3.72 23.39
N PRO A 19 -4.91 -5.02 23.14
CA PRO A 19 -5.56 -6.08 23.89
C PRO A 19 -5.24 -5.88 25.37
N THR A 20 -6.28 -5.76 26.20
CA THR A 20 -6.14 -5.68 27.66
C THR A 20 -5.63 -6.99 28.25
N ASP A 21 -5.87 -8.09 27.54
CA ASP A 21 -5.33 -9.41 27.84
C ASP A 21 -4.18 -9.74 26.88
N LEU A 22 -2.94 -9.48 27.31
CA LEU A 22 -1.70 -9.77 26.55
C LEU A 22 -1.32 -11.26 26.60
N THR A 23 -2.28 -12.18 26.78
CA THR A 23 -2.02 -13.63 26.90
C THR A 23 -1.44 -14.26 25.64
N ARG A 24 -1.41 -13.55 24.51
CA ARG A 24 -0.85 -14.01 23.25
C ARG A 24 0.11 -12.99 22.66
N PRO A 25 1.23 -13.45 22.07
CA PRO A 25 2.14 -12.54 21.44
C PRO A 25 1.52 -11.95 20.15
N TYR A 26 2.01 -10.77 19.78
CA TYR A 26 1.57 -10.07 18.57
C TYR A 26 2.76 -9.55 17.77
N LEU A 27 2.50 -9.29 16.49
CA LEU A 27 3.50 -8.70 15.59
C LEU A 27 3.38 -7.18 15.62
N LEU A 28 4.45 -6.47 15.97
CA LEU A 28 4.53 -5.01 15.85
C LEU A 28 5.40 -4.64 14.64
N VAL A 29 4.85 -3.85 13.73
CA VAL A 29 5.50 -3.41 12.51
C VAL A 29 5.69 -1.90 12.57
N ASN A 30 6.94 -1.47 12.76
CA ASN A 30 7.29 -0.05 12.79
C ASN A 30 7.75 0.43 11.42
N ILE A 31 6.98 1.33 10.81
CA ILE A 31 7.24 1.95 9.50
C ILE A 31 7.88 3.33 9.71
N GLY A 32 9.21 3.35 9.68
CA GLY A 32 10.04 4.55 9.68
C GLY A 32 10.69 4.77 8.32
N SER A 33 11.95 5.24 8.31
CA SER A 33 12.76 5.32 7.07
C SER A 33 12.86 3.97 6.36
N GLY A 34 13.09 2.90 7.13
CA GLY A 34 12.85 1.51 6.74
C GLY A 34 11.70 0.91 7.54
N VAL A 35 11.56 -0.41 7.49
CA VAL A 35 10.53 -1.15 8.23
C VAL A 35 11.19 -2.15 9.17
N SER A 36 10.72 -2.23 10.41
CA SER A 36 11.16 -3.23 11.39
C SER A 36 9.99 -4.02 11.93
N PHE A 37 10.16 -5.34 12.03
CA PHE A 37 9.16 -6.28 12.50
C PHE A 37 9.62 -6.82 13.86
N PHE A 38 8.76 -6.71 14.87
CA PHE A 38 9.04 -7.13 16.23
C PHE A 38 8.02 -8.13 16.72
N GLN A 39 8.49 -9.19 17.36
CA GLN A 39 7.67 -10.06 18.19
C GLN A 39 7.50 -9.38 19.54
N VAL A 40 6.26 -9.15 19.98
CA VAL A 40 5.98 -8.69 21.33
C VAL A 40 5.32 -9.81 22.11
N PHE A 41 5.97 -10.24 23.19
CA PHE A 41 5.51 -11.32 24.06
C PHE A 41 4.60 -10.78 25.18
N ASP A 42 3.90 -11.70 25.83
CA ASP A 42 3.01 -11.47 26.99
C ASP A 42 3.69 -10.69 28.14
N ASN A 43 4.95 -11.00 28.41
CA ASN A 43 5.78 -10.35 29.40
C ASN A 43 6.35 -8.99 28.94
N ARG A 44 5.83 -8.43 27.84
CA ARG A 44 6.31 -7.19 27.19
C ARG A 44 7.75 -7.23 26.69
N ARG A 45 8.37 -8.42 26.64
CA ARG A 45 9.63 -8.59 25.93
C ARG A 45 9.38 -8.32 24.45
N CYS A 46 10.24 -7.51 23.87
CA CYS A 46 10.19 -7.16 22.46
C CYS A 46 11.45 -7.69 21.79
N GLU A 47 11.30 -8.46 20.72
CA GLU A 47 12.40 -9.03 19.96
C GLU A 47 12.27 -8.66 18.50
N ARG A 48 13.33 -8.12 17.89
CA ARG A 48 13.34 -7.78 16.48
C ARG A 48 13.52 -9.04 15.65
N ILE A 49 12.49 -9.40 14.88
CA ILE A 49 12.50 -10.56 13.98
C ILE A 49 13.28 -10.21 12.71
N THR A 50 12.88 -9.16 12.02
CA THR A 50 13.41 -8.81 10.70
C THR A 50 13.17 -7.34 10.33
N GLY A 51 13.52 -6.94 9.12
CA GLY A 51 13.22 -5.63 8.56
C GLY A 51 13.21 -5.60 7.04
N SER A 52 12.74 -4.48 6.49
CA SER A 52 12.83 -4.15 5.07
C SER A 52 13.45 -2.76 4.92
N SER A 53 14.35 -2.60 3.95
CA SER A 53 14.89 -1.27 3.58
C SER A 53 13.88 -0.45 2.78
N PHE A 54 12.84 -1.09 2.23
CA PHE A 54 11.79 -0.43 1.47
C PHE A 54 10.69 0.11 2.40
N GLY A 55 11.00 1.23 3.08
CA GLY A 55 10.09 1.94 3.98
C GLY A 55 9.83 3.38 3.55
N GLY A 56 9.45 4.24 4.49
CA GLY A 56 9.01 5.61 4.21
C GLY A 56 10.04 6.47 3.49
N SER A 57 11.34 6.31 3.77
CA SER A 57 12.38 7.07 3.05
C SER A 57 12.54 6.61 1.60
N ALA A 58 12.31 5.33 1.31
CA ALA A 58 12.30 4.84 -0.07
C ALA A 58 11.10 5.42 -0.84
N LEU A 59 9.91 5.44 -0.24
CA LEU A 59 8.72 6.07 -0.83
C LEU A 59 8.94 7.55 -1.11
N CYS A 60 9.32 8.32 -0.10
CA CYS A 60 9.55 9.76 -0.27
C CYS A 60 10.67 10.03 -1.27
N GLY A 61 11.78 9.28 -1.21
CA GLY A 61 12.88 9.44 -2.15
C GLY A 61 12.46 9.19 -3.60
N LEU A 62 11.72 8.12 -3.86
CA LEU A 62 11.20 7.83 -5.20
C LEU A 62 10.21 8.89 -5.67
N LEU A 63 9.26 9.31 -4.82
CA LEU A 63 8.28 10.32 -5.21
C LEU A 63 8.90 11.69 -5.43
N LEU A 64 9.92 12.08 -4.66
CA LEU A 64 10.69 13.30 -4.92
C LEU A 64 11.38 13.28 -6.28
N LEU A 65 11.86 12.11 -6.72
CA LEU A 65 12.52 11.94 -8.02
C LEU A 65 11.53 11.90 -9.18
N LEU A 66 10.32 11.37 -8.95
CA LEU A 66 9.35 11.08 -10.01
C LEU A 66 8.25 12.13 -10.17
N THR A 67 8.00 12.96 -9.15
CA THR A 67 6.89 13.92 -9.14
C THR A 67 7.34 15.31 -8.69
N LYS A 68 6.41 16.27 -8.76
CA LYS A 68 6.60 17.64 -8.27
C LYS A 68 6.31 17.78 -6.77
N ALA A 69 5.81 16.74 -6.11
CA ALA A 69 5.56 16.76 -4.67
C ALA A 69 6.88 16.96 -3.90
N ARG A 70 6.85 17.72 -2.82
CA ARG A 70 8.04 18.05 -2.01
C ARG A 70 7.90 17.64 -0.56
N THR A 71 6.68 17.45 -0.08
CA THR A 71 6.42 16.97 1.28
C THR A 71 5.67 15.65 1.27
N PHE A 72 5.76 14.88 2.36
CA PHE A 72 5.02 13.63 2.49
C PHE A 72 3.51 13.86 2.46
N ASP A 73 3.04 14.95 3.07
CA ASP A 73 1.62 15.27 3.10
C ASP A 73 1.10 15.62 1.68
N GLU A 74 1.87 16.39 0.89
CA GLU A 74 1.55 16.62 -0.53
C GLU A 74 1.50 15.32 -1.35
N MET A 75 2.41 14.37 -1.08
CA MET A 75 2.41 13.07 -1.76
C MET A 75 1.13 12.28 -1.47
N LEU A 76 0.63 12.33 -0.23
CA LEU A 76 -0.59 11.66 0.17
C LEU A 76 -1.83 12.36 -0.40
N GLU A 77 -1.87 13.69 -0.42
CA GLU A 77 -2.95 14.46 -1.06
C GLU A 77 -3.06 14.19 -2.56
N LEU A 78 -1.92 14.01 -3.24
CA LEU A 78 -1.87 13.60 -4.64
C LEU A 78 -2.31 12.15 -4.81
N ALA A 79 -1.86 11.25 -3.93
CA ALA A 79 -2.25 9.86 -3.96
C ALA A 79 -3.77 9.69 -3.81
N ASP A 80 -4.43 10.43 -2.92
CA ASP A 80 -5.89 10.38 -2.73
C ASP A 80 -6.67 10.75 -4.00
N LYS A 81 -6.08 11.51 -4.91
CA LYS A 81 -6.68 11.95 -6.18
C LYS A 81 -6.22 11.13 -7.39
N GLY A 82 -5.26 10.25 -7.20
CA GLY A 82 -4.66 9.44 -8.26
C GLY A 82 -5.41 8.14 -8.51
N ASP A 83 -5.17 7.58 -9.69
CA ASP A 83 -5.65 6.25 -10.07
C ASP A 83 -4.47 5.42 -10.58
N ASN A 84 -4.07 4.42 -9.78
CA ASN A 84 -2.94 3.58 -10.14
C ASN A 84 -3.20 2.70 -11.36
N SER A 85 -4.45 2.48 -11.77
CA SER A 85 -4.74 1.71 -13.00
C SER A 85 -4.16 2.36 -14.26
N ASN A 86 -3.84 3.65 -14.22
CA ASN A 86 -3.18 4.35 -15.34
C ASN A 86 -1.70 3.97 -15.49
N VAL A 87 -1.03 3.57 -14.40
CA VAL A 87 0.43 3.31 -14.35
C VAL A 87 0.76 1.84 -14.10
N ASP A 88 -0.08 1.13 -13.35
CA ASP A 88 0.07 -0.27 -12.97
C ASP A 88 -0.66 -1.18 -13.93
N LYS A 89 -0.17 -2.41 -14.07
CA LYS A 89 -0.91 -3.49 -14.72
C LYS A 89 -1.71 -4.25 -13.67
N LEU A 90 -3.01 -4.33 -13.86
CA LEU A 90 -3.94 -5.05 -13.00
C LEU A 90 -4.17 -6.49 -13.49
N ILE A 91 -4.71 -7.35 -12.63
CA ILE A 91 -5.14 -8.72 -13.02
C ILE A 91 -6.19 -8.66 -14.14
N GLY A 92 -7.10 -7.68 -14.09
CA GLY A 92 -8.09 -7.44 -15.14
C GLY A 92 -7.46 -7.09 -16.49
N ASP A 93 -6.30 -6.41 -16.51
CA ASP A 93 -5.57 -6.10 -17.75
C ASP A 93 -4.95 -7.36 -18.38
N ILE A 94 -4.80 -8.46 -17.63
CA ILE A 94 -4.22 -9.72 -18.11
C ILE A 94 -5.32 -10.71 -18.49
N TYR A 95 -6.36 -10.83 -17.66
CA TYR A 95 -7.36 -11.89 -17.77
C TYR A 95 -8.76 -11.39 -18.14
N GLY A 96 -9.02 -10.08 -18.13
CA GLY A 96 -10.33 -9.47 -18.43
C GLY A 96 -11.42 -9.69 -17.37
N VAL A 97 -11.21 -10.61 -16.44
CA VAL A 97 -12.14 -10.99 -15.35
C VAL A 97 -11.36 -11.30 -14.08
N ASP A 98 -12.07 -11.48 -12.97
CA ASP A 98 -11.48 -12.05 -11.75
C ASP A 98 -10.80 -13.38 -12.06
N TYR A 99 -9.56 -13.54 -11.59
CA TYR A 99 -8.83 -14.79 -11.73
C TYR A 99 -9.14 -15.72 -10.54
N THR A 100 -10.37 -16.24 -10.56
CA THR A 100 -11.00 -17.00 -9.46
C THR A 100 -10.26 -18.29 -9.10
N ARG A 101 -9.53 -18.90 -10.05
CA ARG A 101 -8.75 -20.13 -9.82
C ARG A 101 -7.75 -20.02 -8.67
N ILE A 102 -7.22 -18.82 -8.44
CA ILE A 102 -6.27 -18.54 -7.35
C ILE A 102 -6.73 -17.37 -6.46
N GLY A 103 -8.01 -17.02 -6.50
CA GLY A 103 -8.62 -16.01 -5.62
C GLY A 103 -8.18 -14.57 -5.87
N MET A 104 -7.71 -14.22 -7.07
CA MET A 104 -7.25 -12.86 -7.38
C MET A 104 -8.38 -12.03 -8.00
N LYS A 105 -8.69 -10.88 -7.39
CA LYS A 105 -9.63 -9.88 -7.96
C LYS A 105 -9.01 -9.19 -9.17
N MET A 106 -9.83 -8.83 -10.15
CA MET A 106 -9.40 -8.12 -11.35
C MET A 106 -8.77 -6.74 -11.05
N THR A 107 -9.16 -6.12 -9.93
CA THR A 107 -8.61 -4.84 -9.47
C THR A 107 -7.27 -4.97 -8.76
N ALA A 108 -6.80 -6.19 -8.47
CA ALA A 108 -5.51 -6.39 -7.82
C ALA A 108 -4.38 -5.99 -8.77
N VAL A 109 -3.38 -5.29 -8.23
CA VAL A 109 -2.16 -4.95 -8.98
C VAL A 109 -1.37 -6.23 -9.25
N ALA A 110 -1.17 -6.54 -10.52
CA ALA A 110 -0.31 -7.62 -10.97
C ALA A 110 1.15 -7.16 -11.10
N SER A 111 1.37 -5.93 -11.56
CA SER A 111 2.70 -5.35 -11.73
C SER A 111 2.69 -3.82 -11.63
N THR A 112 3.32 -3.31 -10.57
CA THR A 112 3.50 -1.86 -10.32
C THR A 112 4.32 -1.22 -11.44
N PHE A 113 3.89 -0.07 -11.95
CA PHE A 113 4.56 0.72 -13.00
C PHE A 113 4.81 0.02 -14.34
N CYS A 114 4.19 -1.14 -14.58
CA CYS A 114 4.38 -1.89 -15.81
C CYS A 114 4.02 -1.07 -17.07
N LYS A 115 2.99 -0.21 -17.00
CA LYS A 115 2.55 0.61 -18.15
C LYS A 115 3.56 1.71 -18.51
N ALA A 116 4.42 2.09 -17.57
CA ALA A 116 5.51 3.04 -17.83
C ALA A 116 6.65 2.43 -18.65
N PHE A 117 6.85 1.11 -18.56
CA PHE A 117 7.84 0.39 -19.37
C PHE A 117 7.28 -0.10 -20.70
N SER A 118 5.96 -0.35 -20.79
CA SER A 118 5.35 -0.93 -21.98
C SER A 118 5.45 0.00 -23.21
N LYS A 119 5.91 -0.56 -24.34
CA LYS A 119 5.86 0.06 -25.67
C LYS A 119 4.53 -0.16 -26.39
N GLU A 120 3.55 -0.82 -25.75
CA GLU A 120 2.25 -1.09 -26.37
C GLU A 120 1.61 0.21 -26.88
N PRO A 121 1.15 0.27 -28.14
CA PRO A 121 0.45 1.43 -28.65
C PRO A 121 -0.74 1.72 -27.73
N ARG A 122 -0.86 2.97 -27.27
CA ARG A 122 -1.91 3.46 -26.36
C ARG A 122 -3.32 3.42 -26.96
N SER A 123 -3.59 2.54 -27.92
CA SER A 123 -4.80 2.49 -28.75
C SER A 123 -6.01 1.84 -28.06
N GLN A 124 -5.89 1.36 -26.82
CA GLN A 124 -7.05 0.82 -26.07
C GLN A 124 -7.53 1.68 -24.89
N TYR A 125 -6.88 2.82 -24.59
CA TYR A 125 -7.39 3.77 -23.58
C TYR A 125 -8.16 4.96 -24.19
N HIS A 126 -8.48 4.89 -25.49
CA HIS A 126 -9.23 5.93 -26.20
C HIS A 126 -10.76 5.70 -26.12
N LEU A 127 -11.34 5.87 -24.92
CA LEU A 127 -12.76 6.21 -24.81
C LEU A 127 -13.02 7.41 -23.90
N SER A 128 -12.10 8.38 -23.86
CA SER A 128 -12.37 9.70 -23.27
C SER A 128 -11.32 10.74 -23.69
N ARG A 129 -11.03 10.85 -24.98
CA ARG A 129 -10.36 12.05 -25.50
C ARG A 129 -10.68 12.25 -26.96
N ILE A 130 -11.74 13.02 -27.17
CA ILE A 130 -12.14 13.56 -28.47
C ILE A 130 -10.96 14.37 -29.02
N ALA A 131 -10.85 14.32 -30.35
CA ALA A 131 -9.96 15.04 -31.23
C ALA A 131 -9.50 16.41 -30.70
N GLU A 132 -8.22 16.73 -30.94
CA GLU A 132 -7.87 17.81 -31.87
C GLU A 132 -6.35 17.88 -32.06
N ASN A 133 -5.97 18.02 -33.33
CA ASN A 133 -4.64 18.37 -33.78
C ASN A 133 -4.25 19.73 -33.20
N ASP A 134 -3.21 19.80 -32.38
CA ASP A 134 -2.43 21.03 -32.30
C ASP A 134 -0.94 20.75 -32.11
N ALA A 135 -0.15 21.34 -32.99
CA ALA A 135 1.28 21.14 -33.21
C ALA A 135 2.11 22.07 -32.31
N SER A 136 1.78 22.11 -31.01
CA SER A 136 2.46 22.90 -29.99
C SER A 136 2.83 22.04 -28.76
N GLN A 137 3.21 20.79 -28.99
CA GLN A 137 3.42 19.76 -27.95
C GLN A 137 4.63 20.06 -27.05
N THR A 138 4.44 20.91 -26.06
CA THR A 138 5.02 20.66 -24.74
C THR A 138 4.46 19.30 -24.29
N SER A 139 5.25 18.24 -24.45
CA SER A 139 4.80 16.86 -24.20
C SER A 139 4.35 16.74 -22.75
N LYS A 140 3.03 16.68 -22.52
CA LYS A 140 2.50 16.33 -21.20
C LYS A 140 3.15 15.02 -20.77
N PRO A 141 3.63 14.92 -19.51
CA PRO A 141 4.19 13.68 -19.02
C PRO A 141 3.16 12.56 -19.21
N PRO A 142 3.61 11.33 -19.52
CA PRO A 142 2.71 10.25 -19.91
C PRO A 142 1.77 9.80 -18.78
N PHE A 143 2.10 10.12 -17.54
CA PHE A 143 1.32 9.80 -16.34
C PHE A 143 1.25 11.04 -15.45
N SER A 144 0.15 11.18 -14.71
CA SER A 144 0.02 12.28 -13.76
C SER A 144 0.82 12.00 -12.49
N ASP A 145 1.31 13.04 -11.83
CA ASP A 145 1.95 12.95 -10.52
C ASP A 145 1.04 12.25 -9.49
N ALA A 146 -0.28 12.48 -9.58
CA ALA A 146 -1.27 11.84 -8.73
C ALA A 146 -1.30 10.31 -8.91
N ASP A 147 -1.30 9.82 -10.15
CA ASP A 147 -1.30 8.37 -10.45
C ASP A 147 0.00 7.71 -9.96
N ILE A 148 1.13 8.38 -10.15
CA ILE A 148 2.45 7.94 -9.67
C ILE A 148 2.47 7.86 -8.13
N CYS A 149 1.96 8.91 -7.46
CA CYS A 149 1.81 8.96 -6.01
C CYS A 149 0.92 7.82 -5.50
N HIS A 150 -0.28 7.62 -6.08
CA HIS A 150 -1.20 6.57 -5.67
C HIS A 150 -0.57 5.18 -5.82
N SER A 151 0.03 4.90 -6.98
CA SER A 151 0.68 3.61 -7.26
C SER A 151 1.82 3.30 -6.29
N LEU A 152 2.74 4.24 -6.03
CA LEU A 152 3.86 3.97 -5.11
C LEU A 152 3.45 3.90 -3.65
N VAL A 153 2.50 4.73 -3.21
CA VAL A 153 1.91 4.64 -1.87
C VAL A 153 1.27 3.26 -1.70
N PHE A 154 0.40 2.85 -2.65
CA PHE A 154 -0.21 1.53 -2.63
C PHE A 154 0.83 0.41 -2.64
N ALA A 155 1.81 0.45 -3.55
CA ALA A 155 2.82 -0.59 -3.72
C ALA A 155 3.65 -0.79 -2.44
N LEU A 156 4.10 0.29 -1.80
CA LEU A 156 4.88 0.19 -0.57
C LEU A 156 4.06 -0.40 0.57
N PHE A 157 2.89 0.17 0.87
CA PHE A 157 2.10 -0.28 2.02
C PHE A 157 1.50 -1.67 1.79
N ASN A 158 1.13 -2.02 0.56
CA ASN A 158 0.71 -3.38 0.22
C ASN A 158 1.86 -4.38 0.38
N ASN A 159 3.09 -4.03 -0.02
CA ASN A 159 4.28 -4.87 0.21
C ASN A 159 4.56 -5.05 1.71
N VAL A 160 4.45 -3.99 2.51
CA VAL A 160 4.59 -4.07 3.97
C VAL A 160 3.52 -4.96 4.60
N GLY A 161 2.26 -4.83 4.17
CA GLY A 161 1.16 -5.70 4.63
C GLY A 161 1.36 -7.17 4.27
N GLN A 162 1.89 -7.45 3.07
CA GLN A 162 2.26 -8.80 2.65
C GLN A 162 3.37 -9.39 3.54
N LEU A 163 4.47 -8.64 3.74
CA LEU A 163 5.57 -9.05 4.60
C LEU A 163 5.11 -9.27 6.04
N ALA A 164 4.27 -8.38 6.58
CA ALA A 164 3.71 -8.53 7.91
C ALA A 164 2.87 -9.81 8.04
N THR A 165 2.09 -10.14 7.00
CA THR A 165 1.30 -11.37 6.97
C THR A 165 2.17 -12.63 6.91
N LEU A 166 3.27 -12.59 6.14
CA LEU A 166 4.22 -13.70 6.10
C LEU A 166 4.91 -13.89 7.45
N GLN A 167 5.37 -12.81 8.08
CA GLN A 167 5.99 -12.87 9.40
C GLN A 167 5.01 -13.30 10.50
N SER A 168 3.74 -12.86 10.43
CA SER A 168 2.74 -13.29 11.41
C SER A 168 2.39 -14.77 11.30
N ARG A 169 2.52 -15.38 10.12
CA ARG A 169 2.41 -16.83 9.93
C ARG A 169 3.60 -17.59 10.50
N VAL A 170 4.82 -17.11 10.23
CA VAL A 170 6.05 -17.75 10.73
C VAL A 170 6.11 -17.75 12.26
N HIS A 171 5.62 -16.68 12.90
CA HIS A 171 5.67 -16.50 14.35
C HIS A 171 4.33 -16.75 15.07
N ASP A 172 3.35 -17.32 14.36
CA ASP A 172 2.01 -17.65 14.88
C ASP A 172 1.29 -16.49 15.62
N ASN A 173 1.42 -15.27 15.09
CA ASN A 173 0.74 -14.09 15.63
C ASN A 173 -0.63 -13.95 14.99
N ALA A 174 -1.71 -13.85 15.76
CA ALA A 174 -3.04 -13.57 15.23
C ALA A 174 -3.22 -12.09 14.85
N ASP A 175 -2.63 -11.20 15.66
CA ASP A 175 -2.79 -9.76 15.56
C ASP A 175 -1.48 -9.09 15.10
N ILE A 176 -1.62 -8.12 14.20
CA ILE A 176 -0.54 -7.33 13.61
C ILE A 176 -0.83 -5.86 13.89
N TYR A 177 0.11 -5.14 14.48
CA TYR A 177 -0.02 -3.71 14.76
C TYR A 177 0.96 -2.93 13.91
N PHE A 178 0.48 -1.92 13.19
CA PHE A 178 1.31 -1.00 12.43
C PHE A 178 1.52 0.30 13.21
N THR A 179 2.76 0.76 13.27
CA THR A 179 3.14 2.00 13.94
C THR A 179 4.20 2.75 13.14
N GLY A 180 4.59 3.92 13.63
CA GLY A 180 5.66 4.74 13.05
C GLY A 180 5.17 6.01 12.36
N PRO A 181 6.12 6.92 12.06
CA PRO A 181 5.81 8.27 11.60
C PRO A 181 5.25 8.35 10.18
N TYR A 182 5.18 7.25 9.44
CA TYR A 182 4.64 7.19 8.07
C TYR A 182 3.22 6.63 7.99
N VAL A 183 2.64 6.13 9.09
CA VAL A 183 1.23 5.69 9.12
C VAL A 183 0.30 6.87 9.44
N ARG A 184 0.68 7.75 10.38
CA ARG A 184 0.04 9.03 10.79
C ARG A 184 -1.50 9.09 10.82
N GLY A 185 -2.19 7.96 10.98
CA GLY A 185 -3.65 7.96 10.91
C GLY A 185 -4.22 8.17 9.49
N HIS A 186 -3.39 8.18 8.44
CA HIS A 186 -3.86 8.55 7.10
C HIS A 186 -4.79 7.47 6.52
N PRO A 187 -6.04 7.79 6.14
CA PRO A 187 -7.04 6.79 5.76
C PRO A 187 -6.60 5.87 4.62
N LEU A 188 -5.97 6.41 3.58
CA LEU A 188 -5.44 5.64 2.45
C LEU A 188 -4.44 4.56 2.90
N ILE A 189 -3.55 4.90 3.82
CA ILE A 189 -2.49 4.02 4.30
C ILE A 189 -3.09 2.91 5.17
N ILE A 190 -3.92 3.27 6.15
CA ILE A 190 -4.59 2.31 7.03
C ILE A 190 -5.42 1.33 6.21
N ARG A 191 -6.23 1.84 5.27
CA ARG A 191 -7.05 1.02 4.37
C ARG A 191 -6.18 0.05 3.57
N THR A 192 -5.08 0.53 2.99
CA THR A 192 -4.16 -0.31 2.20
C THR A 192 -3.55 -1.43 3.04
N LEU A 193 -3.03 -1.11 4.23
CA LEU A 193 -2.42 -2.11 5.13
C LEU A 193 -3.43 -3.17 5.56
N CYS A 194 -4.64 -2.76 5.95
CA CYS A 194 -5.67 -3.68 6.42
C CYS A 194 -6.20 -4.57 5.29
N ILE A 195 -6.42 -4.01 4.10
CA ILE A 195 -6.81 -4.78 2.92
C ILE A 195 -5.72 -5.79 2.58
N ALA A 196 -4.45 -5.37 2.59
CA ALA A 196 -3.31 -6.25 2.31
C ALA A 196 -3.27 -7.42 3.32
N VAL A 197 -3.34 -7.14 4.63
CA VAL A 197 -3.33 -8.20 5.65
C VAL A 197 -4.50 -9.14 5.49
N ARG A 198 -5.73 -8.62 5.30
CA ARG A 198 -6.92 -9.45 5.09
C ARG A 198 -6.80 -10.31 3.84
N TYR A 199 -6.30 -9.73 2.74
CA TYR A 199 -6.13 -10.41 1.46
C TYR A 199 -5.10 -11.54 1.54
N TYR A 200 -3.88 -11.24 2.00
CA TYR A 200 -2.80 -12.24 2.05
C TYR A 200 -2.99 -13.29 3.14
N SER A 201 -3.77 -12.98 4.20
CA SER A 201 -4.10 -13.94 5.25
C SER A 201 -5.32 -14.81 4.95
N GLY A 202 -6.11 -14.49 3.91
CA GLY A 202 -7.42 -15.11 3.72
C GLY A 202 -8.43 -14.75 4.81
N GLY A 203 -8.18 -13.66 5.56
CA GLY A 203 -9.02 -13.21 6.69
C GLY A 203 -8.64 -13.80 8.05
N GLU A 204 -7.62 -14.66 8.13
CA GLU A 204 -7.18 -15.29 9.38
C GLU A 204 -6.46 -14.33 10.35
N LYS A 205 -5.84 -13.27 9.82
CA LYS A 205 -5.03 -12.32 10.59
C LYS A 205 -5.72 -10.97 10.65
N ARG A 206 -5.53 -10.24 11.75
CA ARG A 206 -6.11 -8.91 11.97
C ARG A 206 -5.03 -7.84 12.00
N ALA A 207 -5.37 -6.66 11.49
CA ALA A 207 -4.55 -5.45 11.44
C ALA A 207 -5.25 -4.30 12.18
#